data_AF-A0A1M6BVJ3-F1
#
_entry.id   AF-A0A1M6BVJ3-F1
#
_cell.length_a   1.000
_cell.length_b   1.000
_cell.length_c   1.000
_cell.angle_alpha   90.00
_cell.angle_beta   90.00
_cell.angle_gamma   90.00
#
_symmetry.space_group_name_H-M   'P 1'
#
loop_
_entity.id
_entity.type
_entity.pdbx_description
1 polymer ?
#
loop_
_entity_poly.entity_id
_entity_poly.type
_entity_poly.pdbx_seq_one_letter_code
_entity_poly.pdbx_strand_id
1 'polypeptide(L)'
;MKKFLKSFTREIIVPIALALVVIQYVIQAFQIPSGSMEDSLLTGDFLLGLKFTYGSPIPFTNQHFPGYADPKVGDVVIFRYPGEPEYPDNNPRRYTHLFNALMFGNFYWDHEPEEGQPHLVHYALGPKDYIKRCVAKSGDTIAVHQGKLYFNGERQDVLPGHGKWTASRRSQSARDELATFVVPSVGDTLYVDSLSLDRLWWMRSIVVQENPDSHVELDLSLFEDGRENNGYDFENFMLPVENDRGIAIDAMFRRNHMVIQQALRQGDTVTGAMNFGYFKQLASMAFLPMLDPHQKGGLVRNIDYVSFEGALLKDLEGNVAHLNAEAAEAVQAADSSAGNDSTVVDSAAKPVSPKFEIRRRLLIDGNPIDRYVVQTPQYFMMGDNRDNSADSRYWGTVNLRNIRAKAFVIYFSFENENQKFALANPFTWWRIPFCIRWTRLGKVIPLID
;
A
#
# COMPACT_ATOMS: atom_id res chain seq x y z
N MET A 1 9.87 -56.22 -15.11
CA MET A 1 10.43 -54.98 -14.49
C MET A 1 10.15 -53.72 -15.30
N LYS A 2 10.57 -53.57 -16.57
CA LYS A 2 10.34 -52.34 -17.36
C LYS A 2 8.86 -51.92 -17.53
N LYS A 3 7.94 -52.86 -17.77
CA LYS A 3 6.48 -52.57 -17.84
C LYS A 3 5.89 -52.12 -16.50
N PHE A 4 6.31 -52.75 -15.41
CA PHE A 4 5.88 -52.39 -14.05
C PHE A 4 6.39 -51.00 -13.67
N LEU A 5 7.67 -50.72 -13.91
CA LEU A 5 8.28 -49.41 -13.65
C LEU A 5 7.64 -48.30 -14.50
N LYS A 6 7.26 -48.60 -15.75
CA LYS A 6 6.54 -47.67 -16.66
C LYS A 6 5.09 -47.43 -16.25
N SER A 7 4.38 -48.42 -15.73
CA SER A 7 3.02 -48.24 -15.18
C SER A 7 3.06 -47.42 -13.90
N PHE A 8 3.99 -47.76 -13.01
CA PHE A 8 4.17 -47.07 -11.73
C PHE A 8 4.58 -45.61 -11.91
N THR A 9 5.50 -45.31 -12.84
CA THR A 9 5.82 -43.92 -13.18
C THR A 9 4.64 -43.18 -13.78
N ARG A 10 3.87 -43.79 -14.68
CA ARG A 10 2.67 -43.15 -15.24
C ARG A 10 1.62 -42.86 -14.16
N GLU A 11 1.38 -43.80 -13.26
CA GLU A 11 0.38 -43.69 -12.19
C GLU A 11 0.73 -42.66 -11.12
N ILE A 12 2.01 -42.30 -10.96
CA ILE A 12 2.45 -41.25 -10.04
C ILE A 12 2.63 -39.91 -10.77
N ILE A 13 3.31 -39.91 -11.91
CA ILE A 13 3.65 -38.68 -12.64
C ILE A 13 2.39 -38.01 -13.19
N VAL A 14 1.42 -38.77 -13.72
CA VAL A 14 0.22 -38.19 -14.31
C VAL A 14 -0.63 -37.46 -13.26
N PRO A 15 -0.96 -38.06 -12.08
CA PRO A 15 -1.66 -37.34 -11.03
C PRO A 15 -0.89 -36.15 -10.48
N ILE A 16 0.44 -36.26 -10.30
CA ILE A 16 1.26 -35.13 -9.83
C ILE A 16 1.22 -33.99 -10.86
N ALA A 17 1.44 -34.29 -12.14
CA ALA A 17 1.38 -33.29 -13.21
C ALA A 17 -0.01 -32.64 -13.29
N LEU A 18 -1.08 -33.44 -13.19
CA LEU A 18 -2.45 -32.93 -13.16
C LEU A 18 -2.70 -32.04 -11.94
N ALA A 19 -2.26 -32.45 -10.75
CA ALA A 19 -2.37 -31.67 -9.53
C ALA A 19 -1.60 -30.35 -9.63
N LEU A 20 -0.38 -30.37 -10.20
CA LEU A 20 0.40 -29.16 -10.47
C LEU A 20 -0.33 -28.22 -11.44
N VAL A 21 -0.95 -28.74 -12.49
CA VAL A 21 -1.78 -27.93 -13.41
C VAL A 21 -2.97 -27.31 -12.67
N VAL A 22 -3.68 -28.08 -11.85
CA VAL A 22 -4.83 -27.58 -11.07
C VAL A 22 -4.41 -26.51 -10.07
N ILE A 23 -3.33 -26.73 -9.31
CA ILE A 23 -2.82 -25.79 -8.31
C ILE A 23 -2.23 -24.53 -8.99
N GLN A 24 -1.60 -24.69 -10.15
CA GLN A 24 -1.04 -23.58 -10.90
C GLN A 24 -2.14 -22.68 -11.47
N TYR A 25 -3.16 -23.26 -12.12
CA TYR A 25 -4.09 -22.50 -12.96
C TYR A 25 -5.52 -22.40 -12.45
N VAL A 26 -5.96 -23.28 -11.55
CA VAL A 26 -7.38 -23.36 -11.16
C VAL A 26 -7.60 -22.83 -9.75
N ILE A 27 -6.90 -23.41 -8.77
CA ILE A 27 -7.16 -23.16 -7.34
C ILE A 27 -5.87 -22.78 -6.62
N GLN A 28 -5.94 -21.83 -5.69
CA GLN A 28 -4.89 -21.58 -4.71
C GLN A 28 -5.46 -21.45 -3.30
N ALA A 29 -4.72 -21.99 -2.33
CA ALA A 29 -5.04 -21.87 -0.93
C ALA A 29 -4.45 -20.57 -0.36
N PHE A 30 -5.25 -19.87 0.44
CA PHE A 30 -4.85 -18.66 1.15
C PHE A 30 -5.25 -18.79 2.62
N GLN A 31 -4.46 -18.18 3.51
CA GLN A 31 -4.79 -18.06 4.93
C GLN A 31 -5.19 -16.61 5.22
N ILE A 32 -6.14 -16.41 6.15
CA ILE A 32 -6.49 -15.09 6.67
C ILE A 32 -5.65 -14.81 7.94
N PRO A 33 -4.64 -13.92 7.85
CA PRO A 33 -3.79 -13.60 8.99
C PRO A 33 -4.33 -12.43 9.83
N SER A 34 -5.28 -11.65 9.31
CA SER A 34 -5.73 -10.40 9.94
C SER A 34 -7.25 -10.24 9.91
N GLY A 35 -7.74 -9.41 10.84
CA GLY A 35 -9.16 -9.14 11.04
C GLY A 35 -9.80 -8.14 10.06
N SER A 36 -9.12 -7.80 8.96
CA SER A 36 -9.59 -6.75 8.04
C SER A 36 -10.89 -7.10 7.29
N MET A 37 -11.21 -8.38 7.21
CA MET A 37 -12.42 -8.91 6.59
C MET A 37 -13.38 -9.51 7.64
N GLU A 38 -13.19 -9.18 8.93
CA GLU A 38 -14.08 -9.63 10.02
C GLU A 38 -15.54 -9.33 9.69
N ASP A 39 -16.43 -10.18 10.20
CA ASP A 39 -17.85 -10.36 9.81
C ASP A 39 -18.07 -11.27 8.58
N SER A 40 -17.21 -11.22 7.56
CA SER A 40 -17.25 -12.20 6.46
C SER A 40 -16.25 -13.33 6.67
N LEU A 41 -14.99 -12.97 6.91
CA LEU A 41 -13.83 -13.86 7.02
C LEU A 41 -13.11 -13.59 8.33
N LEU A 42 -12.83 -14.65 9.08
CA LEU A 42 -12.20 -14.53 10.39
C LEU A 42 -10.73 -14.88 10.31
N THR A 43 -9.93 -14.30 11.19
CA THR A 43 -8.53 -14.71 11.39
C THR A 43 -8.47 -16.22 11.64
N GLY A 44 -7.57 -16.90 10.93
CA GLY A 44 -7.44 -18.36 10.95
C GLY A 44 -8.36 -19.12 9.98
N ASP A 45 -9.17 -18.43 9.18
CA ASP A 45 -9.82 -19.04 8.02
C ASP A 45 -8.80 -19.36 6.92
N PHE A 46 -9.00 -20.49 6.25
CA PHE A 46 -8.27 -20.89 5.06
C PHE A 46 -9.22 -20.98 3.88
N LEU A 47 -8.90 -20.26 2.82
CA LEU A 47 -9.74 -20.04 1.66
C LEU A 47 -9.17 -20.73 0.44
N LEU A 48 -10.05 -21.21 -0.44
CA LEU A 48 -9.70 -21.53 -1.82
C LEU A 48 -10.11 -20.37 -2.72
N GLY A 49 -9.14 -19.83 -3.46
CA GLY A 49 -9.32 -18.84 -4.50
C GLY A 49 -9.36 -19.49 -5.89
N LEU A 50 -10.31 -19.08 -6.73
CA LEU A 50 -10.42 -19.47 -8.13
C LEU A 50 -9.65 -18.47 -9.00
N LYS A 51 -8.52 -18.90 -9.57
CA LYS A 51 -7.63 -18.04 -10.39
C LYS A 51 -8.23 -17.72 -11.76
N PHE A 52 -8.75 -18.75 -12.42
CA PHE A 52 -9.27 -18.65 -13.79
C PHE A 52 -10.46 -17.70 -13.93
N THR A 53 -11.10 -17.30 -12.82
CA THR A 53 -12.19 -16.31 -12.84
C THR A 53 -11.73 -14.98 -13.41
N TYR A 54 -10.64 -14.43 -12.87
CA TYR A 54 -10.12 -13.13 -13.26
C TYR A 54 -8.89 -13.23 -14.16
N GLY A 55 -8.39 -14.44 -14.38
CA GLY A 55 -7.23 -14.72 -15.23
C GLY A 55 -6.13 -15.41 -14.44
N SER A 56 -5.63 -16.53 -14.96
CA SER A 56 -4.58 -17.29 -14.27
C SER A 56 -3.20 -16.78 -14.67
N PRO A 57 -2.25 -16.64 -13.72
CA PRO A 57 -0.91 -16.16 -14.03
C PRO A 57 -0.16 -17.13 -14.93
N ILE A 58 0.56 -16.58 -15.91
CA ILE A 58 1.45 -17.34 -16.79
C ILE A 58 2.79 -17.51 -16.06
N PRO A 59 3.30 -18.74 -15.87
CA PRO A 59 4.57 -18.98 -15.19
C PRO A 59 5.71 -18.16 -15.80
N PHE A 60 6.60 -17.64 -14.94
CA PHE A 60 7.79 -16.88 -15.33
C PHE A 60 7.52 -15.56 -16.08
N THR A 61 6.29 -15.06 -16.05
CA THR A 61 5.93 -13.77 -16.67
C THR A 61 5.01 -12.96 -15.76
N ASN A 62 4.95 -11.65 -16.00
CA ASN A 62 4.01 -10.74 -15.34
C ASN A 62 2.65 -10.65 -16.08
N GLN A 63 2.33 -11.67 -16.90
CA GLN A 63 1.12 -11.76 -17.70
C GLN A 63 0.12 -12.78 -17.14
N HIS A 64 -1.15 -12.58 -17.46
CA HIS A 64 -2.25 -13.46 -17.08
C HIS A 64 -2.96 -13.96 -18.34
N PHE A 65 -3.45 -15.19 -18.30
CA PHE A 65 -4.46 -15.64 -19.24
C PHE A 65 -5.73 -14.80 -19.08
N PRO A 66 -6.50 -14.57 -20.16
CA PRO A 66 -7.79 -13.91 -20.05
C PRO A 66 -8.68 -14.63 -19.03
N GLY A 67 -9.24 -13.87 -18.08
CA GLY A 67 -10.32 -14.36 -17.23
C GLY A 67 -11.61 -14.54 -18.02
N TYR A 68 -12.54 -15.36 -17.51
CA TYR A 68 -13.88 -15.43 -18.09
C TYR A 68 -14.80 -14.31 -17.60
N ALA A 69 -14.41 -13.59 -16.55
CA ALA A 69 -15.14 -12.46 -16.00
C ALA A 69 -14.17 -11.46 -15.35
N ASP A 70 -14.61 -10.21 -15.27
CA ASP A 70 -13.95 -9.20 -14.46
C ASP A 70 -14.52 -9.20 -13.02
N PRO A 71 -13.75 -8.72 -12.03
CA PRO A 71 -14.26 -8.48 -10.67
C PRO A 71 -15.51 -7.63 -10.67
N LYS A 72 -16.52 -8.09 -9.91
CA LYS A 72 -17.78 -7.38 -9.73
C LYS A 72 -17.83 -6.72 -8.37
N VAL A 73 -18.59 -5.63 -8.28
CA VAL A 73 -18.92 -5.01 -6.98
C VAL A 73 -19.54 -6.08 -6.07
N GLY A 74 -19.03 -6.17 -4.86
CA GLY A 74 -19.40 -7.19 -3.87
C GLY A 74 -18.50 -8.43 -3.86
N ASP A 75 -17.68 -8.68 -4.88
CA ASP A 75 -16.79 -9.84 -4.88
C ASP A 75 -15.67 -9.71 -3.85
N VAL A 76 -15.37 -10.81 -3.16
CA VAL A 76 -14.16 -10.92 -2.33
C VAL A 76 -12.99 -11.33 -3.24
N VAL A 77 -12.05 -10.41 -3.40
CA VAL A 77 -10.95 -10.49 -4.35
C VAL A 77 -9.63 -10.63 -3.60
N ILE A 78 -8.81 -11.55 -4.09
CA ILE A 78 -7.42 -11.74 -3.64
C ILE A 78 -6.53 -11.10 -4.70
N PHE A 79 -5.64 -10.20 -4.29
CA PHE A 79 -4.77 -9.44 -5.20
C PHE A 79 -3.43 -9.11 -4.54
N ARG A 80 -2.43 -8.80 -5.36
CA ARG A 80 -1.12 -8.33 -4.90
C ARG A 80 -1.22 -6.90 -4.39
N TYR A 81 -0.73 -6.68 -3.18
CA TYR A 81 -0.71 -5.35 -2.56
C TYR A 81 0.09 -4.36 -3.43
N PRO A 82 -0.52 -3.26 -3.92
CA PRO A 82 0.11 -2.40 -4.91
C PRO A 82 1.06 -1.34 -4.34
N GLY A 83 1.19 -1.25 -3.00
CA GLY A 83 2.09 -0.31 -2.34
C GLY A 83 3.40 -0.94 -1.82
N GLU A 84 3.68 -2.19 -2.17
CA GLU A 84 4.98 -2.82 -2.02
C GLU A 84 5.55 -3.11 -3.42
N PRO A 85 6.86 -2.95 -3.62
CA PRO A 85 7.48 -3.30 -4.89
C PRO A 85 7.42 -4.81 -5.11
N GLU A 86 7.33 -5.21 -6.36
CA GLU A 86 7.33 -6.63 -6.75
C GLU A 86 8.71 -7.29 -6.52
N TYR A 87 9.76 -6.47 -6.43
CA TYR A 87 11.16 -6.88 -6.28
C TYR A 87 11.79 -6.21 -5.04
N PRO A 88 12.77 -6.86 -4.37
CA PRO A 88 13.31 -6.41 -3.09
C PRO A 88 13.76 -4.94 -3.01
N ASP A 89 14.33 -4.40 -4.08
CA ASP A 89 14.83 -3.02 -4.21
C ASP A 89 14.10 -2.23 -5.30
N ASN A 90 12.94 -2.70 -5.73
CA ASN A 90 12.17 -2.12 -6.84
C ASN A 90 12.93 -2.09 -8.19
N ASN A 91 13.93 -2.95 -8.38
CA ASN A 91 14.65 -3.10 -9.65
C ASN A 91 14.29 -4.42 -10.37
N PRO A 92 13.31 -4.40 -11.30
CA PRO A 92 12.89 -5.60 -12.02
C PRO A 92 13.98 -6.21 -12.91
N ARG A 93 15.01 -5.44 -13.30
CA ARG A 93 16.09 -5.93 -14.18
C ARG A 93 17.12 -6.76 -13.43
N ARG A 94 17.26 -6.51 -12.13
CA ARG A 94 18.24 -7.19 -11.28
C ARG A 94 17.78 -8.58 -10.85
N TYR A 95 16.47 -8.82 -10.74
CA TYR A 95 15.96 -10.06 -10.18
C TYR A 95 15.10 -10.86 -11.15
N THR A 96 15.23 -12.18 -11.10
CA THR A 96 14.26 -13.12 -11.68
C THR A 96 13.48 -13.79 -10.57
N HIS A 97 12.15 -13.66 -10.57
CA HIS A 97 11.29 -14.42 -9.65
C HIS A 97 11.36 -15.91 -10.00
N LEU A 98 11.74 -16.74 -9.03
CA LEU A 98 11.86 -18.18 -9.23
C LEU A 98 10.55 -18.89 -8.90
N PHE A 99 10.08 -18.71 -7.66
CA PHE A 99 8.81 -19.25 -7.17
C PHE A 99 8.41 -18.62 -5.84
N ASN A 100 7.13 -18.73 -5.50
CA ASN A 100 6.62 -18.45 -4.16
C ASN A 100 6.61 -19.77 -3.36
N ALA A 101 7.37 -19.81 -2.27
CA ALA A 101 7.45 -20.94 -1.36
C ALA A 101 6.35 -20.88 -0.29
N LEU A 102 5.09 -20.69 -0.69
CA LEU A 102 3.92 -20.60 0.19
C LEU A 102 4.17 -19.76 1.47
N MET A 103 4.33 -20.41 2.62
CA MET A 103 4.54 -19.79 3.94
C MET A 103 5.92 -19.17 4.12
N PHE A 104 6.85 -19.48 3.24
CA PHE A 104 8.23 -19.01 3.28
C PHE A 104 8.46 -17.87 2.30
N GLY A 105 7.43 -17.23 1.73
CA GLY A 105 7.61 -16.04 0.89
C GLY A 105 8.25 -16.31 -0.48
N ASN A 106 8.76 -15.27 -1.11
CA ASN A 106 9.21 -15.31 -2.50
C ASN A 106 10.72 -15.50 -2.63
N PHE A 107 11.14 -16.35 -3.57
CA PHE A 107 12.54 -16.57 -3.91
C PHE A 107 12.87 -15.93 -5.25
N TYR A 108 13.99 -15.22 -5.29
CA TYR A 108 14.50 -14.52 -6.46
C TYR A 108 15.94 -14.91 -6.74
N TRP A 109 16.31 -14.85 -8.01
CA TRP A 109 17.70 -14.88 -8.44
C TRP A 109 18.18 -13.46 -8.72
N ASP A 110 19.15 -12.98 -7.96
CA ASP A 110 19.83 -11.70 -8.15
C ASP A 110 20.95 -11.85 -9.19
N HIS A 111 20.87 -11.09 -10.28
CA HIS A 111 21.88 -11.08 -11.35
C HIS A 111 23.10 -10.22 -11.00
N GLU A 112 22.97 -9.32 -10.02
CA GLU A 112 23.99 -8.35 -9.61
C GLU A 112 24.11 -8.31 -8.07
N PRO A 113 24.46 -9.43 -7.41
CA PRO A 113 24.62 -9.43 -5.95
C PRO A 113 25.80 -8.55 -5.53
N GLU A 114 25.66 -7.89 -4.38
CA GLU A 114 26.77 -7.20 -3.74
C GLU A 114 27.90 -8.19 -3.37
N GLU A 115 29.13 -7.70 -3.26
CA GLU A 115 30.28 -8.55 -2.97
C GLU A 115 30.09 -9.33 -1.65
N GLY A 116 30.14 -10.66 -1.73
CA GLY A 116 29.92 -11.56 -0.60
C GLY A 116 28.46 -11.96 -0.33
N GLN A 117 27.48 -11.42 -1.06
CA GLN A 117 26.07 -11.83 -0.95
C GLN A 117 25.74 -13.00 -1.90
N PRO A 118 24.81 -13.90 -1.53
CA PRO A 118 24.37 -14.98 -2.42
C PRO A 118 23.45 -14.44 -3.53
N HIS A 119 23.53 -15.05 -4.71
CA HIS A 119 22.58 -14.79 -5.80
C HIS A 119 21.13 -15.19 -5.45
N LEU A 120 20.93 -16.21 -4.61
CA LEU A 120 19.60 -16.61 -4.18
C LEU A 120 19.11 -15.69 -3.06
N VAL A 121 18.13 -14.85 -3.38
CA VAL A 121 17.55 -13.88 -2.44
C VAL A 121 16.18 -14.35 -1.99
N HIS A 122 16.01 -14.37 -0.67
CA HIS A 122 14.76 -14.71 -0.02
C HIS A 122 14.06 -13.43 0.43
N TYR A 123 12.95 -13.11 -0.24
CA TYR A 123 12.11 -11.96 0.11
C TYR A 123 10.91 -12.43 0.93
N ALA A 124 11.17 -12.74 2.20
CA ALA A 124 10.19 -13.31 3.12
C ALA A 124 8.95 -12.40 3.33
N LEU A 125 9.17 -11.08 3.27
CA LEU A 125 8.17 -10.07 3.66
C LEU A 125 7.43 -9.42 2.49
N GLY A 126 7.72 -9.79 1.23
CA GLY A 126 7.06 -9.17 0.08
C GLY A 126 6.93 -10.11 -1.12
N PRO A 127 6.30 -9.64 -2.21
CA PRO A 127 5.08 -8.82 -2.18
C PRO A 127 3.92 -9.60 -1.54
N LYS A 128 3.16 -8.92 -0.67
CA LYS A 128 2.03 -9.53 0.06
C LYS A 128 0.78 -9.65 -0.80
N ASP A 129 0.00 -10.70 -0.58
CA ASP A 129 -1.35 -10.83 -1.12
C ASP A 129 -2.37 -10.31 -0.10
N TYR A 130 -3.29 -9.48 -0.57
CA TYR A 130 -4.37 -8.88 0.21
C TYR A 130 -5.71 -9.44 -0.23
N ILE A 131 -6.64 -9.50 0.73
CA ILE A 131 -7.99 -10.00 0.52
C ILE A 131 -8.95 -8.92 0.95
N LYS A 132 -9.72 -8.40 -0.01
CA LYS A 132 -10.65 -7.28 0.18
C LYS A 132 -11.89 -7.49 -0.67
N ARG A 133 -12.91 -6.67 -0.42
CA ARG A 133 -14.11 -6.60 -1.24
C ARG A 133 -13.99 -5.54 -2.32
N CYS A 134 -14.40 -5.87 -3.54
CA CYS A 134 -14.55 -4.89 -4.61
C CYS A 134 -15.77 -3.99 -4.33
N VAL A 135 -15.54 -2.70 -4.18
CA VAL A 135 -16.58 -1.70 -3.88
C VAL A 135 -16.96 -0.88 -5.11
N ALA A 136 -15.98 -0.58 -5.97
CA ALA A 136 -16.21 0.16 -7.21
C ALA A 136 -15.24 -0.31 -8.31
N LYS A 137 -15.61 -0.06 -9.56
CA LYS A 137 -14.80 -0.36 -10.75
C LYS A 137 -14.60 0.91 -11.59
N SER A 138 -13.72 0.84 -12.59
CA SER A 138 -13.51 1.91 -13.57
C SER A 138 -14.80 2.61 -14.00
N GLY A 139 -14.81 3.93 -13.89
CA GLY A 139 -15.93 4.81 -14.23
C GLY A 139 -16.91 5.09 -13.08
N ASP A 140 -16.94 4.24 -12.05
CA ASP A 140 -17.74 4.52 -10.86
C ASP A 140 -17.12 5.65 -10.03
N THR A 141 -17.96 6.33 -9.26
CA THR A 141 -17.56 7.36 -8.32
C THR A 141 -17.72 6.87 -6.88
N ILE A 142 -16.76 7.23 -6.06
CA ILE A 142 -16.75 6.91 -4.63
C ILE A 142 -16.43 8.15 -3.81
N ALA A 143 -17.05 8.24 -2.65
CA ALA A 143 -16.67 9.22 -1.63
C ALA A 143 -16.88 8.60 -0.25
N VAL A 144 -16.16 9.11 0.75
CA VAL A 144 -16.42 8.78 2.15
C VAL A 144 -16.59 10.10 2.88
N HIS A 145 -17.70 10.26 3.61
CA HIS A 145 -17.96 11.43 4.43
C HIS A 145 -18.41 10.98 5.81
N GLN A 146 -17.71 11.45 6.85
CA GLN A 146 -17.97 11.09 8.24
C GLN A 146 -18.06 9.56 8.43
N GLY A 147 -17.21 8.81 7.72
CA GLY A 147 -17.12 7.35 7.80
C GLY A 147 -18.21 6.60 7.05
N LYS A 148 -19.05 7.30 6.27
CA LYS A 148 -20.09 6.71 5.43
C LYS A 148 -19.64 6.74 3.97
N LEU A 149 -19.74 5.60 3.28
CA LEU A 149 -19.47 5.52 1.86
C LEU A 149 -20.65 6.02 1.04
N TYR A 150 -20.30 6.71 -0.04
CA TYR A 150 -21.19 7.08 -1.12
C TYR A 150 -20.65 6.40 -2.37
N PHE A 151 -21.48 5.58 -3.01
CA PHE A 151 -21.20 4.93 -4.28
C PHE A 151 -22.11 5.56 -5.32
N ASN A 152 -21.54 6.14 -6.38
CA ASN A 152 -22.28 6.87 -7.41
C ASN A 152 -23.22 7.95 -6.83
N GLY A 153 -22.76 8.64 -5.79
CA GLY A 153 -23.51 9.68 -5.06
C GLY A 153 -24.54 9.15 -4.07
N GLU A 154 -24.84 7.84 -4.08
CA GLU A 154 -25.80 7.23 -3.19
C GLU A 154 -25.12 6.70 -1.92
N ARG A 155 -25.63 7.11 -0.76
CA ARG A 155 -25.15 6.63 0.53
C ARG A 155 -25.39 5.13 0.67
N GLN A 156 -24.35 4.40 1.04
CA GLN A 156 -24.40 2.97 1.30
C GLN A 156 -24.60 2.74 2.80
N ASP A 157 -25.79 2.29 3.20
CA ASP A 157 -26.09 1.97 4.61
C ASP A 157 -25.57 0.58 5.03
N VAL A 158 -25.42 -0.31 4.04
CA VAL A 158 -24.74 -1.60 4.16
C VAL A 158 -23.65 -1.60 3.11
N LEU A 159 -22.46 -2.11 3.43
CA LEU A 159 -21.49 -2.44 2.39
C LEU A 159 -22.12 -3.45 1.41
N PRO A 160 -21.60 -3.60 0.17
CA PRO A 160 -21.88 -4.81 -0.59
C PRO A 160 -21.55 -6.03 0.31
N GLY A 161 -22.53 -6.88 0.67
CA GLY A 161 -22.33 -7.99 1.64
C GLY A 161 -22.46 -7.60 3.13
N HIS A 162 -21.77 -8.32 4.04
CA HIS A 162 -21.90 -8.18 5.50
C HIS A 162 -20.88 -7.21 6.16
N GLY A 163 -20.18 -6.39 5.39
CA GLY A 163 -19.17 -5.49 5.96
C GLY A 163 -19.78 -4.40 6.86
N LYS A 164 -19.09 -4.07 7.96
CA LYS A 164 -19.51 -3.02 8.90
C LYS A 164 -18.85 -1.68 8.56
N TRP A 165 -19.68 -0.63 8.44
CA TRP A 165 -19.25 0.77 8.34
C TRP A 165 -18.90 1.42 9.68
N THR A 166 -19.37 0.88 10.80
CA THR A 166 -19.43 1.64 12.06
C THR A 166 -18.16 1.51 12.89
N ALA A 167 -17.47 2.64 13.08
CA ALA A 167 -16.57 2.82 14.20
C ALA A 167 -17.40 3.12 15.46
N SER A 168 -17.45 2.20 16.43
CA SER A 168 -18.09 2.51 17.71
C SER A 168 -17.23 3.42 18.60
N ARG A 169 -15.94 3.60 18.27
CA ARG A 169 -14.96 4.27 19.15
C ARG A 169 -13.99 5.24 18.48
N ARG A 170 -13.92 5.31 17.14
CA ARG A 170 -12.93 6.12 16.41
C ARG A 170 -13.64 7.18 15.57
N SER A 171 -14.01 8.30 16.19
CA SER A 171 -14.55 9.46 15.48
C SER A 171 -13.42 10.37 15.00
N GLN A 172 -13.52 10.84 13.74
CA GLN A 172 -12.69 11.87 13.09
C GLN A 172 -11.51 11.36 12.27
N SER A 173 -11.56 10.14 11.71
CA SER A 173 -10.40 9.60 11.02
C SER A 173 -10.17 10.20 9.61
N ALA A 174 -8.94 10.43 9.08
CA ALA A 174 -8.86 10.89 7.67
C ALA A 174 -9.34 9.80 6.70
N ARG A 175 -9.35 8.53 7.13
CA ARG A 175 -10.09 7.43 6.50
C ARG A 175 -11.63 7.60 6.46
N ASP A 176 -12.18 8.56 7.21
CA ASP A 176 -13.60 8.96 7.22
C ASP A 176 -13.92 10.05 6.20
N GLU A 177 -12.89 10.64 5.58
CA GLU A 177 -13.04 11.68 4.58
C GLU A 177 -12.23 11.31 3.34
N LEU A 178 -12.94 10.81 2.32
CA LEU A 178 -12.42 10.66 0.97
C LEU A 178 -13.25 11.54 0.06
N ALA A 179 -12.62 12.60 -0.44
CA ALA A 179 -13.24 13.45 -1.45
C ALA A 179 -13.65 12.62 -2.67
N THR A 180 -14.79 12.99 -3.27
CA THR A 180 -15.35 12.31 -4.43
C THR A 180 -14.29 12.08 -5.49
N PHE A 181 -14.15 10.81 -5.87
CA PHE A 181 -13.13 10.32 -6.76
C PHE A 181 -13.77 9.39 -7.79
N VAL A 182 -13.41 9.58 -9.05
CA VAL A 182 -13.76 8.68 -10.15
C VAL A 182 -12.68 7.62 -10.24
N VAL A 183 -13.06 6.35 -10.20
CA VAL A 183 -12.12 5.25 -10.44
C VAL A 183 -11.66 5.32 -11.91
N PRO A 184 -10.35 5.47 -12.20
CA PRO A 184 -9.89 5.68 -13.57
C PRO A 184 -10.27 4.53 -14.49
N SER A 185 -10.64 4.87 -15.71
CA SER A 185 -10.99 3.94 -16.78
C SER A 185 -9.86 3.81 -17.78
N VAL A 186 -9.85 2.69 -18.51
CA VAL A 186 -8.93 2.49 -19.63
C VAL A 186 -9.10 3.63 -20.64
N GLY A 187 -8.01 4.32 -20.98
CA GLY A 187 -7.99 5.48 -21.85
C GLY A 187 -8.02 6.83 -21.13
N ASP A 188 -8.31 6.88 -19.82
CA ASP A 188 -8.24 8.12 -19.06
C ASP A 188 -6.79 8.63 -18.98
N THR A 189 -6.63 9.95 -19.10
CA THR A 189 -5.32 10.61 -19.02
C THR A 189 -5.16 11.31 -17.66
N LEU A 190 -4.16 10.89 -16.90
CA LEU A 190 -3.76 11.50 -15.63
C LEU A 190 -2.59 12.46 -15.88
N TYR A 191 -2.66 13.69 -15.37
CA TYR A 191 -1.60 14.70 -15.53
C TYR A 191 -0.89 14.94 -14.21
N VAL A 192 0.44 14.78 -14.19
CA VAL A 192 1.28 14.89 -12.99
C VAL A 192 1.06 16.22 -12.26
N ASP A 193 1.07 17.33 -13.00
CA ASP A 193 1.00 18.67 -12.42
C ASP A 193 -0.39 19.07 -11.91
N SER A 194 -1.43 18.34 -12.29
CA SER A 194 -2.81 18.62 -11.86
C SER A 194 -3.20 17.95 -10.54
N LEU A 195 -2.43 16.94 -10.12
CA LEU A 195 -2.76 16.11 -8.95
C LEU A 195 -2.10 16.68 -7.70
N SER A 196 -2.79 16.64 -6.56
CA SER A 196 -2.15 16.80 -5.25
C SER A 196 -1.17 15.65 -4.98
N LEU A 197 -0.22 15.80 -4.07
CA LEU A 197 0.81 14.79 -3.82
C LEU A 197 0.24 13.43 -3.38
N ASP A 198 -0.88 13.40 -2.65
CA ASP A 198 -1.59 12.15 -2.32
C ASP A 198 -2.18 11.46 -3.57
N ARG A 199 -2.75 12.24 -4.51
CA ARG A 199 -3.29 11.69 -5.76
C ARG A 199 -2.20 11.32 -6.75
N LEU A 200 -1.08 12.05 -6.75
CA LEU A 200 0.09 11.69 -7.53
C LEU A 200 0.69 10.36 -7.05
N TRP A 201 0.62 10.08 -5.74
CA TRP A 201 1.00 8.77 -5.22
C TRP A 201 0.09 7.65 -5.77
N TRP A 202 -1.23 7.87 -5.85
CA TRP A 202 -2.15 6.89 -6.44
C TRP A 202 -1.86 6.68 -7.92
N MET A 203 -1.60 7.76 -8.66
CA MET A 203 -1.17 7.68 -10.05
C MET A 203 0.11 6.85 -10.17
N ARG A 204 1.13 7.12 -9.35
CA ARG A 204 2.35 6.31 -9.31
C ARG A 204 2.03 4.82 -9.10
N SER A 205 1.14 4.49 -8.18
CA SER A 205 0.73 3.10 -7.94
C SER A 205 0.11 2.47 -9.18
N ILE A 206 -0.73 3.18 -9.93
CA ILE A 206 -1.27 2.70 -11.22
C ILE A 206 -0.13 2.44 -12.21
N VAL A 207 0.80 3.39 -12.36
CA VAL A 207 1.95 3.25 -13.29
C VAL A 207 2.81 2.04 -12.93
N VAL A 208 3.13 1.83 -11.65
CA VAL A 208 3.89 0.66 -11.18
C VAL A 208 3.18 -0.64 -11.54
N GLN A 209 1.87 -0.74 -11.27
CA GLN A 209 1.11 -1.96 -11.53
C GLN A 209 0.96 -2.27 -13.03
N GLU A 210 0.94 -1.25 -13.89
CA GLU A 210 0.83 -1.42 -15.34
C GLU A 210 2.19 -1.65 -16.03
N ASN A 211 3.29 -1.24 -15.40
CA ASN A 211 4.65 -1.35 -15.92
C ASN A 211 5.55 -2.15 -14.95
N PRO A 212 5.27 -3.44 -14.70
CA PRO A 212 5.98 -4.25 -13.70
C PRO A 212 7.47 -4.46 -14.02
N ASP A 213 7.85 -4.29 -15.29
CA ASP A 213 9.23 -4.48 -15.77
C ASP A 213 10.02 -3.16 -15.84
N SER A 214 9.41 -2.04 -15.45
CA SER A 214 10.03 -0.71 -15.45
C SER A 214 10.26 -0.20 -14.03
N HIS A 215 11.35 0.56 -13.85
CA HIS A 215 11.59 1.26 -12.60
C HIS A 215 10.80 2.57 -12.58
N VAL A 216 9.83 2.69 -11.67
CA VAL A 216 8.98 3.88 -11.52
C VAL A 216 9.35 4.65 -10.26
N GLU A 217 9.79 5.89 -10.44
CA GLU A 217 10.26 6.77 -9.37
C GLU A 217 9.39 8.04 -9.31
N LEU A 218 8.99 8.44 -8.10
CA LEU A 218 8.43 9.78 -7.86
C LEU A 218 9.53 10.63 -7.22
N ASP A 219 10.02 11.60 -7.98
CA ASP A 219 11.01 12.56 -7.52
C ASP A 219 10.33 13.85 -7.07
N LEU A 220 10.71 14.30 -5.88
CA LEU A 220 10.24 15.55 -5.28
C LEU A 220 11.44 16.46 -5.02
N SER A 221 11.28 17.75 -5.28
CA SER A 221 12.31 18.75 -5.03
C SER A 221 11.69 20.02 -4.47
N LEU A 222 12.29 20.57 -3.42
CA LEU A 222 11.88 21.84 -2.84
C LEU A 222 12.59 22.97 -3.55
N PHE A 223 11.86 24.02 -3.89
CA PHE A 223 12.38 25.25 -4.45
C PHE A 223 12.09 26.41 -3.50
N GLU A 224 13.09 27.24 -3.26
CA GLU A 224 13.00 28.50 -2.54
C GLU A 224 13.41 29.61 -3.51
N ASP A 225 12.48 30.52 -3.82
CA ASP A 225 12.69 31.63 -4.77
C ASP A 225 13.23 31.16 -6.14
N GLY A 226 12.76 29.99 -6.59
CA GLY A 226 13.15 29.39 -7.87
C GLY A 226 14.51 28.70 -7.87
N ARG A 227 15.21 28.62 -6.73
CA ARG A 227 16.42 27.80 -6.54
C ARG A 227 16.08 26.53 -5.79
N GLU A 228 16.62 25.39 -6.23
CA GLU A 228 16.40 24.12 -5.55
C GLU A 228 17.07 24.14 -4.17
N ASN A 229 16.30 23.89 -3.11
CA ASN A 229 16.74 23.84 -1.73
C ASN A 229 16.28 22.53 -1.05
N ASN A 230 16.78 21.39 -1.55
CA ASN A 230 16.52 20.09 -0.91
C ASN A 230 17.21 19.93 0.45
N GLY A 231 18.12 20.85 0.80
CA GLY A 231 18.81 20.89 2.08
C GLY A 231 18.04 21.62 3.19
N TYR A 232 16.82 22.09 2.91
CA TYR A 232 15.99 22.79 3.89
C TYR A 232 15.61 21.86 5.05
N ASP A 233 15.80 22.35 6.28
CA ASP A 233 15.49 21.62 7.50
C ASP A 233 14.18 22.12 8.11
N PHE A 234 13.20 21.22 8.19
CA PHE A 234 11.98 21.47 8.94
C PHE A 234 12.28 21.34 10.43
N GLU A 235 12.41 22.46 11.13
CA GLU A 235 12.90 22.53 12.52
C GLU A 235 12.03 21.75 13.53
N ASN A 236 10.74 21.66 13.25
CA ASN A 236 9.83 20.81 14.00
C ASN A 236 9.43 19.68 13.05
N PHE A 237 9.92 18.46 13.25
CA PHE A 237 9.41 17.28 12.56
C PHE A 237 9.33 16.14 13.55
N MET A 238 8.30 15.29 13.41
CA MET A 238 8.07 14.19 14.33
C MET A 238 7.61 12.92 13.61
N LEU A 239 8.36 11.83 13.81
CA LEU A 239 8.08 10.53 13.20
C LEU A 239 8.35 9.36 14.18
N PRO A 240 7.30 8.77 14.74
CA PRO A 240 7.38 7.54 15.52
C PRO A 240 7.66 6.26 14.75
N VAL A 241 8.34 5.35 15.44
CA VAL A 241 8.91 4.11 14.93
C VAL A 241 8.09 2.94 15.44
N GLU A 242 7.12 2.46 14.65
CA GLU A 242 6.37 1.24 14.97
C GLU A 242 6.46 0.15 13.90
N ASN A 243 6.26 -1.09 14.33
CA ASN A 243 6.95 -2.26 13.79
C ASN A 243 6.26 -2.92 12.59
N ASP A 244 7.07 -3.64 11.81
CA ASP A 244 6.86 -4.38 10.56
C ASP A 244 7.55 -3.77 9.32
N ARG A 245 7.80 -2.45 9.31
CA ARG A 245 8.56 -1.75 8.24
C ARG A 245 9.69 -0.84 8.73
N GLY A 246 9.99 -0.88 10.04
CA GLY A 246 11.05 -0.10 10.67
C GLY A 246 12.43 -0.25 10.03
N ILE A 247 12.73 -1.34 9.31
CA ILE A 247 14.04 -1.57 8.68
C ILE A 247 14.35 -0.58 7.55
N ALA A 248 13.36 -0.20 6.73
CA ALA A 248 13.60 0.73 5.61
C ALA A 248 13.75 2.18 6.10
N ILE A 249 12.93 2.57 7.07
CA ILE A 249 12.99 3.88 7.74
C ILE A 249 14.29 4.00 8.56
N ASP A 250 14.67 2.95 9.29
CA ASP A 250 15.93 2.89 10.04
C ASP A 250 17.15 2.88 9.10
N ALA A 251 17.11 2.18 7.96
CA ALA A 251 18.15 2.25 6.94
C ALA A 251 18.28 3.65 6.34
N MET A 252 17.16 4.37 6.12
CA MET A 252 17.17 5.77 5.71
C MET A 252 17.75 6.69 6.79
N PHE A 253 17.36 6.53 8.05
CA PHE A 253 17.89 7.34 9.15
C PHE A 253 19.40 7.12 9.35
N ARG A 254 19.88 5.87 9.23
CA ARG A 254 21.31 5.55 9.27
C ARG A 254 22.10 6.19 8.11
N ARG A 255 21.50 6.32 6.91
CA ARG A 255 22.15 6.93 5.73
C ARG A 255 22.12 8.45 5.74
N ASN A 256 21.06 9.07 6.27
CA ASN A 256 20.82 10.51 6.16
C ASN A 256 21.26 11.34 7.39
N HIS A 257 21.78 10.72 8.45
CA HIS A 257 22.45 11.36 9.60
C HIS A 257 21.74 12.53 10.31
N MET A 258 20.47 12.84 10.02
CA MET A 258 19.80 14.06 10.50
C MET A 258 18.61 13.79 11.41
N VAL A 259 18.51 12.58 11.94
CA VAL A 259 17.87 12.39 13.24
C VAL A 259 18.98 12.14 14.23
N ILE A 260 19.08 13.04 15.19
CA ILE A 260 20.01 13.10 16.31
C ILE A 260 20.40 11.69 16.79
N GLN A 261 21.67 11.51 17.19
CA GLN A 261 22.35 10.33 17.77
C GLN A 261 21.55 9.47 18.79
N GLN A 262 20.35 8.99 18.43
CA GLN A 262 19.48 8.15 19.22
C GLN A 262 19.44 6.77 18.57
N ALA A 263 19.72 5.75 19.38
CA ALA A 263 19.42 4.38 19.01
C ALA A 263 17.90 4.18 19.08
N LEU A 264 17.23 4.16 17.92
CA LEU A 264 15.78 4.02 17.82
C LEU A 264 15.33 2.62 18.23
N ARG A 265 14.33 2.54 19.11
CA ARG A 265 13.61 1.33 19.52
C ARG A 265 12.15 1.42 19.04
N GLN A 266 11.51 0.27 18.95
CA GLN A 266 10.07 0.20 18.69
C GLN A 266 9.29 1.00 19.73
N GLY A 267 8.42 1.91 19.27
CA GLY A 267 7.64 2.84 20.08
C GLY A 267 8.30 4.20 20.31
N ASP A 268 9.49 4.44 19.76
CA ASP A 268 10.19 5.73 19.89
C ASP A 268 9.64 6.77 18.92
N THR A 269 9.57 8.02 19.36
CA THR A 269 9.18 9.17 18.54
C THR A 269 10.42 9.98 18.18
N VAL A 270 10.79 10.00 16.91
CA VAL A 270 11.81 10.92 16.40
C VAL A 270 11.26 12.33 16.49
N THR A 271 11.99 13.26 17.12
CA THR A 271 11.71 14.71 17.05
C THR A 271 12.97 15.48 16.68
N GLY A 272 12.82 16.53 15.87
CA GLY A 272 13.89 17.46 15.56
C GLY A 272 13.84 17.98 14.14
N ALA A 273 14.95 18.60 13.71
CA ALA A 273 15.12 19.06 12.35
C ALA A 273 15.07 17.88 11.36
N MET A 274 14.21 17.97 10.33
CA MET A 274 14.18 16.98 9.26
C MET A 274 14.47 17.63 7.92
N ASN A 275 15.49 17.11 7.24
CA ASN A 275 15.85 17.56 5.91
C ASN A 275 14.80 17.21 4.86
N PHE A 276 14.53 18.12 3.92
CA PHE A 276 13.65 17.83 2.78
C PHE A 276 14.13 16.61 1.97
N GLY A 277 15.45 16.36 1.91
CA GLY A 277 16.04 15.17 1.30
C GLY A 277 15.47 13.83 1.79
N TYR A 278 14.93 13.78 3.02
CA TYR A 278 14.20 12.61 3.51
C TYR A 278 12.93 12.33 2.70
N PHE A 279 12.11 13.34 2.45
CA PHE A 279 10.85 13.18 1.69
C PHE A 279 11.12 12.83 0.22
N LYS A 280 12.21 13.36 -0.35
CA LYS A 280 12.68 13.00 -1.68
C LYS A 280 13.01 11.51 -1.76
N GLN A 281 13.77 10.98 -0.79
CA GLN A 281 14.06 9.54 -0.73
C GLN A 281 12.81 8.71 -0.45
N LEU A 282 11.89 9.19 0.38
CA LEU A 282 10.64 8.49 0.67
C LEU A 282 9.76 8.34 -0.57
N ALA A 283 9.64 9.41 -1.35
CA ALA A 283 8.91 9.39 -2.61
C ALA A 283 9.56 8.45 -3.63
N SER A 284 10.90 8.36 -3.64
CA SER A 284 11.62 7.47 -4.56
C SER A 284 11.58 6.00 -4.17
N MET A 285 11.53 5.67 -2.86
CA MET A 285 11.66 4.30 -2.37
C MET A 285 10.51 3.34 -2.70
N ALA A 286 9.51 3.73 -3.48
CA ALA A 286 8.40 2.88 -3.90
C ALA A 286 7.51 2.27 -2.81
N PHE A 287 7.86 2.47 -1.54
CA PHE A 287 7.15 1.98 -0.38
C PHE A 287 6.18 3.04 0.14
N LEU A 288 4.97 2.61 0.48
CA LEU A 288 4.07 3.39 1.34
C LEU A 288 4.44 3.17 2.81
N PRO A 289 4.93 4.18 3.54
CA PRO A 289 4.91 4.13 4.99
C PRO A 289 3.47 4.21 5.50
N MET A 290 3.26 3.70 6.70
CA MET A 290 1.97 3.49 7.34
C MET A 290 1.82 4.53 8.48
N LEU A 291 0.95 5.55 8.37
CA LEU A 291 0.92 6.73 9.30
C LEU A 291 -0.48 7.17 9.84
N ASP A 292 -0.60 7.61 11.11
CA ASP A 292 -1.84 8.05 11.82
C ASP A 292 -2.05 9.56 11.68
N PRO A 293 -3.25 10.05 11.31
CA PRO A 293 -3.53 11.47 11.20
C PRO A 293 -4.32 12.10 12.39
N HIS A 294 -4.52 11.45 13.57
CA HIS A 294 -5.38 11.99 14.67
C HIS A 294 -4.74 12.74 15.83
N GLN A 295 -3.44 13.01 15.84
CA GLN A 295 -2.88 13.90 16.85
C GLN A 295 -2.95 15.38 16.43
N LYS A 296 -3.59 16.20 17.27
CA LYS A 296 -3.63 17.67 17.12
C LYS A 296 -2.38 18.31 17.75
N GLY A 297 -1.71 19.15 16.98
CA GLY A 297 -0.48 19.86 17.35
C GLY A 297 0.49 19.79 16.16
N GLY A 298 0.87 20.94 15.60
CA GLY A 298 1.70 20.99 14.39
C GLY A 298 2.98 20.17 14.50
N LEU A 299 3.47 19.65 13.36
CA LEU A 299 4.78 19.00 13.17
C LEU A 299 5.18 17.87 14.15
N VAL A 300 4.26 17.44 15.03
CA VAL A 300 4.40 16.55 16.18
C VAL A 300 3.30 15.47 16.10
N ARG A 301 3.58 14.22 15.68
CA ARG A 301 2.59 13.11 15.70
C ARG A 301 3.13 11.79 16.26
N ASN A 302 2.37 11.10 17.13
CA ASN A 302 2.55 9.69 17.53
C ASN A 302 1.92 8.75 16.47
N ILE A 303 2.54 7.61 16.18
CA ILE A 303 2.24 6.66 15.10
C ILE A 303 2.17 5.31 15.79
N ASP A 304 0.96 4.75 15.87
CA ASP A 304 0.70 3.39 16.33
C ASP A 304 0.65 2.44 15.12
N TYR A 305 0.84 1.13 15.28
CA TYR A 305 0.72 0.04 14.30
C TYR A 305 -0.47 0.11 13.32
N VAL A 306 -1.52 0.86 13.64
CA VAL A 306 -2.81 0.96 12.90
C VAL A 306 -2.87 2.12 11.88
N SER A 307 -1.76 2.82 11.78
CA SER A 307 -1.51 4.00 10.97
C SER A 307 -1.26 3.62 9.53
N PHE A 308 -2.12 3.97 8.57
CA PHE A 308 -1.87 3.64 7.16
C PHE A 308 -2.30 4.81 6.31
N GLU A 309 -1.74 6.01 6.44
CA GLU A 309 -2.23 7.11 5.63
C GLU A 309 -1.09 7.73 4.82
N GLY A 310 -1.31 7.92 3.51
CA GLY A 310 -0.45 8.66 2.57
C GLY A 310 -0.34 10.15 2.91
N ALA A 311 -0.30 10.45 4.20
CA ALA A 311 -0.34 11.75 4.81
C ALA A 311 1.03 12.41 4.76
N LEU A 312 2.20 11.74 4.77
CA LEU A 312 3.47 12.50 4.75
C LEU A 312 3.64 13.37 3.52
N LEU A 313 3.28 12.88 2.34
CA LEU A 313 3.39 13.68 1.12
C LEU A 313 2.32 14.79 1.07
N LYS A 314 1.10 14.51 1.56
CA LYS A 314 0.05 15.53 1.68
C LYS A 314 0.34 16.59 2.76
N ASP A 315 0.89 16.14 3.89
CA ASP A 315 1.36 16.96 5.00
C ASP A 315 2.55 17.79 4.54
N LEU A 316 3.42 17.28 3.66
CA LEU A 316 4.49 18.05 3.04
C LEU A 316 3.93 19.22 2.21
N GLU A 317 2.89 19.00 1.41
CA GLU A 317 2.17 20.08 0.72
C GLU A 317 1.62 21.11 1.72
N GLY A 318 0.99 20.64 2.82
CA GLY A 318 0.49 21.49 3.89
C GLY A 318 1.58 22.29 4.60
N ASN A 319 2.73 21.68 4.87
CA ASN A 319 3.87 22.31 5.52
C ASN A 319 4.47 23.40 4.64
N VAL A 320 4.62 23.15 3.34
CA VAL A 320 5.10 24.17 2.39
C VAL A 320 4.09 25.32 2.26
N ALA A 321 2.79 25.03 2.29
CA ALA A 321 1.76 26.06 2.34
C ALA A 321 1.86 26.92 3.63
N HIS A 322 2.13 26.28 4.78
CA HIS A 322 2.34 26.97 6.06
C HIS A 322 3.58 27.87 6.02
N LEU A 323 4.71 27.38 5.51
CA LEU A 323 5.93 28.18 5.36
C LEU A 323 5.69 29.45 4.53
N ASN A 324 4.94 29.32 3.44
CA ASN A 324 4.56 30.47 2.62
C ASN A 324 3.62 31.44 3.36
N ALA A 325 2.71 30.93 4.20
CA ALA A 325 1.82 31.76 5.01
C ALA A 325 2.61 32.52 6.09
N GLU A 326 3.50 31.86 6.83
CA GLU A 326 4.38 32.49 7.83
C GLU A 326 5.28 33.55 7.18
N ALA A 327 5.86 33.25 6.02
CA ALA A 327 6.67 34.21 5.27
C ALA A 327 5.86 35.45 4.85
N ALA A 328 4.58 35.27 4.46
CA ALA A 328 3.69 36.37 4.13
C ALA A 328 3.28 37.20 5.37
N GLU A 329 3.00 36.55 6.50
CA GLU A 329 2.68 37.21 7.77
C GLU A 329 3.87 38.03 8.29
N ALA A 330 5.09 37.51 8.19
CA ALA A 330 6.31 38.23 8.58
C ALA A 330 6.51 39.54 7.79
N VAL A 331 6.21 39.52 6.48
CA VAL A 331 6.26 40.73 5.63
C VAL A 331 5.15 41.73 6.01
N GLN A 332 3.95 41.26 6.35
CA GLN A 332 2.86 42.13 6.81
C GLN A 332 3.15 42.75 8.19
N ALA A 333 3.74 41.99 9.11
CA ALA A 333 4.17 42.49 10.42
C ALA A 333 5.27 43.56 10.30
N ALA A 334 6.20 43.39 9.35
CA ALA A 334 7.22 44.39 9.02
C ALA A 334 6.63 45.68 8.42
N ASP A 335 5.63 45.58 7.53
CA ASP A 335 4.94 46.75 6.95
C ASP A 335 4.08 47.49 8.00
N SER A 336 3.51 46.80 8.99
CA SER A 336 2.65 47.41 10.04
C SER A 336 3.40 48.07 11.20
N SER A 337 4.67 47.70 11.40
CA SER A 337 5.58 48.36 12.37
C SER A 337 6.26 49.60 11.79
N ALA A 338 6.10 49.84 10.48
CA ALA A 338 6.58 51.02 9.77
C ALA A 338 5.52 52.15 9.72
N GLY A 339 5.29 52.82 10.86
CA GLY A 339 4.58 54.11 10.94
C GLY A 339 4.61 54.65 12.38
N ASN A 340 5.01 55.88 12.71
CA ASN A 340 5.20 57.13 11.97
C ASN A 340 6.60 57.71 12.26
N ASP A 341 7.49 57.79 11.27
CA ASP A 341 8.44 58.91 11.25
C ASP A 341 8.70 59.31 9.80
N SER A 342 8.20 60.50 9.45
CA SER A 342 8.32 61.07 8.12
C SER A 342 9.71 61.68 7.96
N THR A 343 10.72 60.87 7.68
CA THR A 343 11.96 61.35 7.07
C THR A 343 12.34 60.47 5.89
N VAL A 344 12.49 61.13 4.74
CA VAL A 344 12.81 60.55 3.43
C VAL A 344 14.21 59.93 3.47
N VAL A 345 14.31 58.62 3.24
CA VAL A 345 15.52 57.97 2.71
C VAL A 345 15.09 56.84 1.75
N ASP A 346 15.82 56.76 0.65
CA ASP A 346 15.80 55.86 -0.51
C ASP A 346 15.01 54.55 -0.49
N SER A 347 14.61 54.17 -1.70
CA SER A 347 14.01 52.91 -2.16
C SER A 347 14.68 51.63 -1.65
N ALA A 348 14.53 51.30 -0.37
CA ALA A 348 14.74 49.94 0.11
C ALA A 348 13.62 49.07 -0.49
N ALA A 349 14.00 48.13 -1.35
CA ALA A 349 13.07 47.13 -1.88
C ALA A 349 12.32 46.49 -0.70
N LYS A 350 10.99 46.47 -0.76
CA LYS A 350 10.17 45.77 0.23
C LYS A 350 10.75 44.35 0.43
N PRO A 351 10.88 43.87 1.68
CA PRO A 351 11.37 42.51 1.91
C PRO A 351 10.46 41.53 1.17
N VAL A 352 11.03 40.83 0.20
CA VAL A 352 10.32 39.78 -0.54
C VAL A 352 10.30 38.56 0.37
N SER A 353 9.10 38.13 0.75
CA SER A 353 8.91 36.87 1.47
C SER A 353 9.46 35.71 0.63
N PRO A 354 10.31 34.82 1.18
CA PRO A 354 10.77 33.65 0.45
C PRO A 354 9.55 32.81 0.02
N LYS A 355 9.52 32.42 -1.25
CA LYS A 355 8.46 31.58 -1.81
C LYS A 355 8.95 30.15 -1.94
N PHE A 356 8.30 29.24 -1.22
CA PHE A 356 8.56 27.81 -1.26
C PHE A 356 7.61 27.10 -2.25
N GLU A 357 8.14 26.22 -3.08
CA GLU A 357 7.40 25.43 -4.06
C GLU A 357 7.91 23.99 -4.10
N ILE A 358 7.00 23.01 -4.15
CA ILE A 358 7.38 21.62 -4.39
C ILE A 358 7.26 21.35 -5.89
N ARG A 359 8.37 21.01 -6.53
CA ARG A 359 8.38 20.45 -7.87
C ARG A 359 8.35 18.94 -7.82
N ARG A 360 7.58 18.35 -8.72
CA ARG A 360 7.27 16.91 -8.77
C ARG A 360 7.55 16.38 -10.15
N ARG A 361 8.19 15.21 -10.22
CA ARG A 361 8.48 14.50 -11.46
C ARG A 361 8.18 13.02 -11.26
N LEU A 362 7.42 12.44 -12.16
CA LEU A 362 7.27 10.99 -12.22
C LEU A 362 8.19 10.47 -13.33
N LEU A 363 9.03 9.49 -13.03
CA LEU A 363 9.98 8.92 -13.98
C LEU A 363 9.67 7.45 -14.23
N ILE A 364 9.79 7.03 -15.49
CA ILE A 364 9.76 5.63 -15.91
C ILE A 364 11.12 5.32 -16.55
N ASP A 365 11.88 4.40 -15.95
CA ASP A 365 13.23 4.03 -16.37
C ASP A 365 14.15 5.26 -16.53
N GLY A 366 14.02 6.23 -15.61
CA GLY A 366 14.78 7.48 -15.61
C GLY A 366 14.28 8.57 -16.57
N ASN A 367 13.23 8.31 -17.35
CA ASN A 367 12.64 9.30 -18.25
C ASN A 367 11.44 9.99 -17.59
N PRO A 368 11.42 11.34 -17.48
CA PRO A 368 10.29 12.05 -16.90
C PRO A 368 9.04 11.94 -17.80
N ILE A 369 7.88 11.84 -17.15
CA ILE A 369 6.57 11.86 -17.81
C ILE A 369 5.69 12.95 -17.20
N ASP A 370 4.97 13.68 -18.05
CA ASP A 370 4.04 14.74 -17.61
C ASP A 370 2.60 14.22 -17.49
N ARG A 371 2.30 13.12 -18.19
CA ARG A 371 0.99 12.48 -18.22
C ARG A 371 1.11 10.97 -18.37
N TYR A 372 0.06 10.26 -17.95
CA TYR A 372 -0.04 8.82 -18.10
C TYR A 372 -1.46 8.42 -18.54
N VAL A 373 -1.56 7.47 -19.48
CA VAL A 373 -2.84 6.94 -19.97
C VAL A 373 -3.07 5.58 -19.33
N VAL A 374 -4.19 5.43 -18.63
CA VAL A 374 -4.54 4.18 -17.95
C VAL A 374 -4.79 3.07 -18.98
N GLN A 375 -4.15 1.92 -18.80
CA GLN A 375 -4.16 0.83 -19.79
C GLN A 375 -5.04 -0.34 -19.38
N THR A 376 -5.31 -0.49 -18.08
CA THR A 376 -6.00 -1.66 -17.53
C THR A 376 -7.17 -1.26 -16.64
N PRO A 377 -8.24 -2.09 -16.58
CA PRO A 377 -9.35 -1.84 -15.66
C PRO A 377 -8.87 -1.72 -14.21
N GLN A 378 -9.41 -0.72 -13.52
CA GLN A 378 -9.08 -0.37 -12.14
C GLN A 378 -10.23 -0.69 -11.21
N TYR A 379 -9.91 -1.09 -9.98
CA TYR A 379 -10.89 -1.48 -8.96
C TYR A 379 -10.56 -0.82 -7.63
N PHE A 380 -11.59 -0.35 -6.95
CA PHE A 380 -11.48 0.15 -5.60
C PHE A 380 -11.88 -0.96 -4.62
N MET A 381 -10.93 -1.36 -3.79
CA MET A 381 -11.06 -2.49 -2.87
C MET A 381 -11.10 -2.01 -1.42
N MET A 382 -12.03 -2.52 -0.62
CA MET A 382 -12.17 -2.19 0.80
C MET A 382 -12.29 -3.43 1.68
N GLY A 383 -11.82 -3.35 2.93
CA GLY A 383 -12.05 -4.41 3.90
C GLY A 383 -13.46 -4.34 4.50
N ASP A 384 -14.00 -5.49 4.91
CA ASP A 384 -15.30 -5.56 5.58
C ASP A 384 -15.28 -5.04 7.02
N ASN A 385 -14.10 -5.02 7.65
CA ASN A 385 -13.86 -4.33 8.91
C ASN A 385 -13.04 -3.06 8.67
N ARG A 386 -13.74 -1.93 8.51
CA ARG A 386 -13.16 -0.60 8.22
C ARG A 386 -12.06 -0.19 9.21
N ASP A 387 -12.25 -0.48 10.50
CA ASP A 387 -11.34 -0.03 11.57
C ASP A 387 -10.01 -0.81 11.58
N ASN A 388 -10.03 -2.03 11.04
CA ASN A 388 -8.90 -2.95 11.01
C ASN A 388 -8.37 -3.22 9.60
N SER A 389 -8.69 -2.34 8.64
CA SER A 389 -8.33 -2.54 7.24
C SER A 389 -7.59 -1.35 6.65
N ALA A 390 -6.36 -1.61 6.20
CA ALA A 390 -5.71 -0.83 5.16
C ALA A 390 -6.21 -1.26 3.78
N ASP A 391 -6.75 -0.31 3.02
CA ASP A 391 -7.41 -0.57 1.74
C ASP A 391 -7.26 0.59 0.74
N SER A 392 -8.00 0.56 -0.37
CA SER A 392 -7.83 1.48 -1.50
C SER A 392 -7.91 2.96 -1.16
N ARG A 393 -8.45 3.32 0.02
CA ARG A 393 -8.41 4.69 0.54
C ARG A 393 -6.98 5.21 0.72
N TYR A 394 -5.98 4.33 0.76
CA TYR A 394 -4.60 4.71 1.07
C TYR A 394 -3.64 4.55 -0.10
N TRP A 395 -3.74 3.43 -0.81
CA TRP A 395 -2.83 3.09 -1.90
C TRP A 395 -3.46 3.26 -3.29
N GLY A 396 -4.72 3.72 -3.36
CA GLY A 396 -5.43 3.96 -4.62
C GLY A 396 -6.09 2.70 -5.16
N THR A 397 -6.11 2.53 -6.48
CA THR A 397 -6.84 1.45 -7.14
C THR A 397 -5.95 0.23 -7.41
N VAL A 398 -6.57 -0.95 -7.50
CA VAL A 398 -5.92 -2.18 -7.95
C VAL A 398 -6.22 -2.36 -9.43
N ASN A 399 -5.20 -2.62 -10.22
CA ASN A 399 -5.42 -2.98 -11.61
C ASN A 399 -5.82 -4.45 -11.77
N LEU A 400 -6.47 -4.79 -12.88
CA LEU A 400 -6.85 -6.17 -13.18
C LEU A 400 -5.66 -7.15 -13.14
N ARG A 401 -4.46 -6.70 -13.53
CA ARG A 401 -3.25 -7.54 -13.58
C ARG A 401 -2.72 -7.95 -12.20
N ASN A 402 -3.00 -7.18 -11.16
CA ASN A 402 -2.60 -7.51 -9.80
C ASN A 402 -3.57 -8.49 -9.13
N ILE A 403 -4.71 -8.77 -9.74
CA ILE A 403 -5.72 -9.68 -9.19
C ILE A 403 -5.27 -11.12 -9.37
N ARG A 404 -5.28 -11.88 -8.27
CA ARG A 404 -4.80 -13.27 -8.21
C ARG A 404 -5.93 -14.28 -8.29
N ALA A 405 -7.03 -14.04 -7.58
CA ALA A 405 -8.14 -14.98 -7.53
C ALA A 405 -9.42 -14.36 -6.97
N LYS A 406 -10.55 -15.00 -7.28
CA LYS A 406 -11.82 -14.81 -6.57
C LYS A 406 -11.87 -15.75 -5.36
N ALA A 407 -12.08 -15.23 -4.16
CA ALA A 407 -12.29 -16.08 -3.00
C ALA A 407 -13.63 -16.82 -3.14
N PHE A 408 -13.62 -18.15 -3.02
CA PHE A 408 -14.82 -18.97 -3.28
C PHE A 408 -15.32 -19.75 -2.06
N VAL A 409 -14.46 -20.47 -1.34
CA VAL A 409 -14.90 -21.35 -0.24
C VAL A 409 -13.90 -21.34 0.91
N ILE A 410 -14.41 -21.40 2.14
CA ILE A 410 -13.63 -21.67 3.35
C ILE A 410 -13.47 -23.18 3.46
N TYR A 411 -12.27 -23.71 3.21
CA TYR A 411 -12.04 -25.16 3.27
C TYR A 411 -11.58 -25.62 4.65
N PHE A 412 -11.02 -24.72 5.45
CA PHE A 412 -10.60 -24.99 6.82
C PHE A 412 -10.67 -23.71 7.65
N SER A 413 -10.92 -23.82 8.95
CA SER A 413 -10.98 -22.67 9.85
C SER A 413 -10.52 -23.09 11.24
N PHE A 414 -9.53 -22.36 11.76
CA PHE A 414 -8.82 -22.73 12.98
C PHE A 414 -8.64 -21.53 13.91
N GLU A 415 -9.02 -21.70 15.17
CA GLU A 415 -8.92 -20.68 16.21
C GLU A 415 -7.85 -21.05 17.24
N ASN A 416 -6.84 -20.19 17.37
CA ASN A 416 -5.80 -20.35 18.39
C ASN A 416 -5.36 -19.02 19.00
N GLU A 417 -6.26 -18.05 19.09
CA GLU A 417 -5.98 -16.74 19.69
C GLU A 417 -5.54 -16.85 21.15
N ASN A 418 -6.07 -17.83 21.88
CA ASN A 418 -5.67 -18.12 23.25
C ASN A 418 -4.27 -18.76 23.40
N GLN A 419 -3.55 -19.02 22.29
CA GLN A 419 -2.26 -19.73 22.23
C GLN A 419 -2.25 -21.09 22.97
N LYS A 420 -3.43 -21.71 23.14
CA LYS A 420 -3.60 -22.97 23.86
C LYS A 420 -3.16 -24.19 23.04
N PHE A 421 -2.93 -24.01 21.74
CA PHE A 421 -2.32 -24.99 20.85
C PHE A 421 -0.93 -24.50 20.42
N ALA A 422 0.06 -25.40 20.47
CA ALA A 422 1.40 -25.14 19.98
C ALA A 422 1.92 -26.38 19.23
N LEU A 423 2.31 -26.21 17.96
CA LEU A 423 2.89 -27.29 17.15
C LEU A 423 4.13 -27.91 17.82
N ALA A 424 4.94 -27.11 18.51
CA ALA A 424 6.12 -27.56 19.25
C ALA A 424 5.80 -28.40 20.49
N ASN A 425 4.56 -28.38 20.98
CA ASN A 425 4.13 -29.14 22.15
C ASN A 425 3.09 -30.21 21.77
N PRO A 426 3.49 -31.47 21.57
CA PRO A 426 2.60 -32.55 21.15
C PRO A 426 1.46 -32.81 22.14
N PHE A 427 1.61 -32.45 23.43
CA PHE A 427 0.55 -32.56 24.43
C PHE A 427 -0.62 -31.60 24.20
N THR A 428 -0.50 -30.66 23.26
CA THR A 428 -1.60 -29.77 22.88
C THR A 428 -2.40 -30.27 21.67
N TRP A 429 -1.92 -31.30 20.96
CA TRP A 429 -2.52 -31.75 19.70
C TRP A 429 -3.92 -32.35 19.85
N TRP A 430 -4.25 -32.91 21.02
CA TRP A 430 -5.62 -33.36 21.32
C TRP A 430 -6.65 -32.21 21.28
N ARG A 431 -6.21 -30.95 21.35
CA ARG A 431 -7.07 -29.76 21.27
C ARG A 431 -7.48 -29.40 19.86
N ILE A 432 -6.82 -29.96 18.83
CA ILE A 432 -7.07 -29.64 17.41
C ILE A 432 -8.56 -29.71 17.05
N PRO A 433 -9.33 -30.77 17.40
CA PRO A 433 -10.75 -30.83 17.06
C PRO A 433 -11.60 -29.72 17.71
N PHE A 434 -11.16 -29.18 18.84
CA PHE A 434 -11.85 -28.10 19.57
C PHE A 434 -11.43 -26.71 19.11
N CYS A 435 -10.29 -26.60 18.44
CA CYS A 435 -9.83 -25.36 17.80
C CYS A 435 -10.41 -25.19 16.39
N ILE A 436 -10.95 -26.24 15.78
CA ILE A 436 -11.59 -26.16 14.46
C ILE A 436 -12.98 -25.52 14.59
N ARG A 437 -13.23 -24.48 13.80
CA ARG A 437 -14.56 -23.85 13.68
C ARG A 437 -15.42 -24.64 12.68
N TRP A 438 -15.98 -25.76 13.13
CA TRP A 438 -16.78 -26.68 12.29
C TRP A 438 -17.92 -26.02 11.53
N THR A 439 -18.53 -24.97 12.09
CA THR A 439 -19.64 -24.22 11.46
C THR A 439 -19.21 -23.42 10.23
N ARG A 440 -17.91 -23.22 10.00
CA ARG A 440 -17.36 -22.46 8.86
C ARG A 440 -16.85 -23.34 7.72
N LEU A 441 -16.62 -24.63 7.98
CA LEU A 441 -16.05 -25.54 7.01
C LEU A 441 -17.01 -25.75 5.82
N GLY A 442 -16.53 -25.50 4.61
CA GLY A 442 -17.30 -25.63 3.37
C GLY A 442 -18.22 -24.45 3.05
N LYS A 443 -18.18 -23.36 3.83
CA LYS A 443 -18.99 -22.16 3.53
C LYS A 443 -18.52 -21.47 2.24
N VAL A 444 -19.46 -21.29 1.32
CA VAL A 444 -19.25 -20.57 0.05
C VAL A 444 -19.29 -19.07 0.34
N ILE A 445 -18.22 -18.36 0.02
CA ILE A 445 -17.97 -16.96 0.42
C ILE A 445 -19.04 -15.98 -0.09
N PRO A 446 -19.50 -16.07 -1.36
CA PRO A 446 -20.64 -15.26 -1.83
C PRO A 446 -21.97 -15.49 -1.09
N LEU A 447 -22.08 -16.56 -0.30
CA LEU A 447 -23.31 -17.02 0.37
C LEU A 447 -23.15 -17.08 1.89
N ILE A 448 -22.12 -16.42 2.45
CA ILE A 448 -21.98 -16.30 3.89
C ILE A 448 -22.99 -15.24 4.34
N ASP A 449 -24.20 -15.71 4.64
CA ASP A 449 -25.26 -14.98 5.35
C ASP A 449 -25.09 -15.03 6.87
#